data_AF-A0AA86IHM4-F1
#
_entry.id   AF-A0AA86IHM4-F1
#
_cell.length_a   1.000
_cell.length_b   1.000
_cell.length_c   1.000
_cell.angle_alpha   90.00
_cell.angle_beta   90.00
_cell.angle_gamma   90.00
#
_symmetry.space_group_name_H-M   'P 1'
#
loop_
_entity.id
_entity.type
_entity.pdbx_description
1 polymer ?
#
loop_
_entity_poly.entity_id
_entity_poly.type
_entity_poly.pdbx_seq_one_letter_code
_entity_poly.pdbx_strand_id
1 'polypeptide(L)'
;MSEPRELEAWLAGMLTKLDAPARRTLARAVAAELRRRQAARIAEQRNPDGSPYVPRKPQLRHRAGRIRRAMFVRLRLARHMKTEADANIAVVTFAGNAQRIAKV
;
A
#
# COMPACT_ATOMS: atom_id res chain seq x y z
N MET A 1 -11.53 -11.13 23.39
CA MET A 1 -10.71 -10.42 22.39
C MET A 1 -9.24 -10.51 22.81
N SER A 2 -8.55 -11.61 22.49
CA SER A 2 -7.13 -11.83 22.78
C SER A 2 -6.29 -12.19 21.54
N GLU A 3 -6.96 -12.53 20.43
CA GLU A 3 -6.39 -12.86 19.11
C GLU A 3 -5.16 -12.05 18.67
N PRO A 4 -5.18 -10.70 18.60
CA PRO A 4 -4.05 -9.97 18.04
C PRO A 4 -2.78 -10.07 18.89
N ARG A 5 -2.90 -10.12 20.22
CA ARG A 5 -1.74 -10.19 21.12
C ARG A 5 -1.08 -11.57 21.11
N GLU A 6 -1.89 -12.63 21.00
CA GLU A 6 -1.38 -14.00 20.90
C GLU A 6 -0.62 -14.20 19.59
N LEU A 7 -1.16 -13.68 18.48
CA LEU A 7 -0.50 -13.67 17.19
C LEU A 7 0.82 -12.86 17.23
N GLU A 8 0.80 -11.68 17.83
CA GLU A 8 2.00 -10.84 17.97
C GLU A 8 3.10 -11.56 18.77
N ALA A 9 2.77 -12.17 19.89
CA ALA A 9 3.73 -12.91 20.72
C ALA A 9 4.31 -14.12 19.97
N TRP A 10 3.46 -14.87 19.26
CA TRP A 10 3.89 -16.00 18.44
C TRP A 10 4.83 -15.57 17.30
N LEU A 11 4.50 -14.52 16.56
CA LEU A 11 5.34 -13.96 15.51
C LEU A 11 6.67 -13.43 16.05
N ALA A 12 6.65 -12.73 17.19
CA ALA A 12 7.86 -12.26 17.86
C ALA A 12 8.78 -13.45 18.19
N GLY A 13 8.23 -14.55 18.70
CA GLY A 13 8.98 -15.79 18.95
C GLY A 13 9.54 -16.47 17.70
N MET A 14 8.96 -16.24 16.50
CA MET A 14 9.55 -16.69 15.24
C MET A 14 10.70 -15.78 14.80
N LEU A 15 10.56 -14.47 14.99
CA LEU A 15 11.59 -13.49 14.61
C LEU A 15 12.88 -13.66 15.42
N THR A 16 12.81 -14.11 16.68
CA THR A 16 14.00 -14.40 17.49
C THR A 16 14.83 -15.58 16.96
N LYS A 17 14.23 -16.46 16.15
CA LYS A 17 14.92 -17.59 15.50
C LYS A 17 15.65 -17.19 14.21
N LEU A 18 15.47 -15.95 13.74
CA LEU A 18 16.09 -15.43 12.52
C LEU A 18 17.25 -14.50 12.87
N ASP A 19 18.36 -14.65 12.17
CA ASP A 19 19.46 -13.69 12.22
C ASP A 19 19.15 -12.42 11.39
N ALA A 20 20.00 -11.40 11.50
CA ALA A 20 19.76 -10.12 10.82
C ALA A 20 19.67 -10.24 9.28
N PRO A 21 20.52 -11.03 8.59
CA PRO A 21 20.37 -11.30 7.17
C PRO A 21 19.02 -11.94 6.80
N ALA A 22 18.58 -12.98 7.53
CA ALA A 22 17.31 -13.64 7.26
C ALA A 22 16.12 -12.70 7.50
N ARG A 23 16.14 -11.91 8.59
CA ARG A 23 15.11 -10.89 8.83
C ARG A 23 15.04 -9.85 7.73
N ARG A 24 16.18 -9.42 7.17
CA ARG A 24 16.21 -8.47 6.05
C ARG A 24 15.60 -9.06 4.78
N THR A 25 15.82 -10.35 4.51
CA THR A 25 15.18 -11.06 3.40
C THR A 25 13.66 -11.11 3.57
N LEU A 26 13.20 -11.47 4.77
CA LEU A 26 11.78 -11.45 5.12
C LEU A 26 11.18 -10.05 4.96
N ALA A 27 11.82 -9.02 5.50
CA ALA A 27 11.35 -7.64 5.43
C ALA A 27 11.21 -7.13 3.98
N ARG A 28 12.13 -7.50 3.09
CA ARG A 28 12.02 -7.19 1.65
C ARG A 28 10.79 -7.86 1.01
N ALA A 29 10.53 -9.12 1.36
CA ALA A 29 9.35 -9.84 0.86
C ALA A 29 8.05 -9.19 1.37
N VAL A 30 8.02 -8.81 2.65
CA VAL A 30 6.90 -8.08 3.26
C VAL A 30 6.69 -6.73 2.56
N ALA A 31 7.73 -5.93 2.37
CA ALA A 31 7.63 -4.63 1.69
C ALA A 31 7.13 -4.78 0.24
N ALA A 32 7.56 -5.82 -0.48
CA ALA A 32 7.07 -6.10 -1.82
C ALA A 32 5.58 -6.44 -1.84
N GLU A 33 5.12 -7.26 -0.88
CA GLU A 33 3.70 -7.60 -0.73
C GLU A 33 2.85 -6.38 -0.30
N LEU A 34 3.33 -5.59 0.66
CA LEU A 34 2.68 -4.34 1.06
C LEU A 34 2.50 -3.42 -0.16
N ARG A 35 3.53 -3.27 -1.00
CA ARG A 35 3.42 -2.46 -2.22
C ARG A 35 2.36 -3.00 -3.18
N ARG A 36 2.30 -4.32 -3.38
CA ARG A 36 1.27 -4.96 -4.22
C ARG A 36 -0.14 -4.68 -3.69
N ARG A 37 -0.35 -4.86 -2.37
CA ARG A 37 -1.63 -4.58 -1.71
C ARG A 37 -2.03 -3.11 -1.82
N GLN A 38 -1.09 -2.19 -1.61
CA GLN A 38 -1.36 -0.75 -1.78
C GLN A 38 -1.76 -0.41 -3.22
N ALA A 39 -1.08 -0.98 -4.22
CA ALA A 39 -1.44 -0.77 -5.63
C ALA A 39 -2.82 -1.36 -5.98
N ALA A 40 -3.15 -2.53 -5.45
CA ALA A 40 -4.46 -3.17 -5.61
C ALA A 40 -5.58 -2.34 -4.97
N ARG A 41 -5.40 -1.90 -3.71
CA ARG A 41 -6.36 -1.03 -3.01
C ARG A 41 -6.68 0.26 -3.78
N ILE A 42 -5.66 0.92 -4.34
CA ILE A 42 -5.87 2.12 -5.18
C ILE A 42 -6.61 1.77 -6.48
N ALA A 43 -6.33 0.60 -7.06
CA ALA A 43 -7.05 0.11 -8.24
C ALA A 43 -8.54 -0.10 -7.95
N GLU A 44 -8.85 -0.63 -6.77
CA GLU A 44 -10.21 -0.83 -6.25
C GLU A 44 -10.90 0.48 -5.82
N GLN A 45 -10.22 1.62 -5.94
CA GLN A 45 -10.74 2.93 -5.55
C GLN A 45 -11.11 3.02 -4.06
N ARG A 46 -10.26 2.48 -3.17
CA ARG A 46 -10.50 2.47 -1.71
C ARG A 46 -9.49 3.30 -0.93
N ASN A 47 -9.96 3.98 0.10
CA ASN A 47 -9.19 4.69 1.12
C ASN A 47 -8.45 3.73 2.06
N PRO A 48 -7.51 4.20 2.88
CA PRO A 48 -6.73 3.33 3.77
C PRO A 48 -7.58 2.60 4.81
N ASP A 49 -8.68 3.22 5.23
CA ASP A 49 -9.72 2.65 6.10
C ASP A 49 -10.66 1.66 5.38
N GLY A 50 -10.48 1.48 4.07
CA GLY A 50 -11.28 0.59 3.23
C GLY A 50 -12.53 1.22 2.61
N SER A 51 -12.88 2.45 2.97
CA SER A 51 -14.02 3.18 2.41
C SER A 51 -13.82 3.49 0.91
N PRO A 52 -14.87 3.54 0.08
CA PRO A 52 -14.73 3.90 -1.32
C PRO A 52 -14.32 5.38 -1.48
N TYR A 53 -13.59 5.69 -2.54
CA TYR A 53 -13.29 7.08 -2.90
C TYR A 53 -14.57 7.86 -3.19
N VAL A 54 -14.58 9.14 -2.82
CA VAL A 54 -15.67 10.06 -3.14
C VAL A 54 -15.82 10.17 -4.65
N PRO A 55 -17.04 9.99 -5.21
CA PRO A 55 -17.28 10.12 -6.64
C PRO A 55 -16.85 11.49 -7.19
N ARG A 56 -16.31 11.51 -8.41
CA ARG A 56 -15.96 12.78 -9.08
C ARG A 56 -17.22 13.59 -9.38
N LYS A 57 -17.10 14.91 -9.23
CA LYS A 57 -18.12 15.86 -9.69
C LYS A 57 -18.47 15.61 -11.17
N PRO A 58 -19.76 15.53 -11.53
CA PRO A 58 -20.18 15.44 -12.92
C PRO A 58 -19.67 16.63 -13.73
N GLN A 59 -19.09 16.37 -14.90
CA GLN A 59 -18.69 17.42 -15.84
C GLN A 59 -19.80 17.66 -16.87
N LEU A 60 -20.18 18.92 -17.06
CA LEU A 60 -21.29 19.36 -17.91
C LEU A 60 -21.05 19.17 -19.42
N ARG A 61 -19.79 19.14 -19.88
CA ARG A 61 -19.42 19.08 -21.31
C ARG A 61 -18.82 17.74 -21.75
N HIS A 62 -19.25 16.64 -21.17
CA HIS A 62 -18.74 15.32 -21.59
C HIS A 62 -19.40 14.88 -22.91
N ARG A 63 -18.60 14.48 -23.90
CA ARG A 63 -19.11 13.76 -25.08
C ARG A 63 -19.75 12.44 -24.64
N ALA A 64 -20.97 12.19 -25.14
CA ALA A 64 -21.64 10.90 -24.98
C ALA A 64 -20.73 9.76 -25.47
N GLY A 65 -20.68 8.66 -24.71
CA GLY A 65 -19.89 7.46 -25.06
C GLY A 65 -18.42 7.44 -24.58
N ARG A 66 -17.88 8.50 -23.98
CA ARG A 66 -16.49 8.48 -23.48
C ARG A 66 -16.37 7.76 -22.13
N ILE A 67 -15.74 6.58 -22.10
CA ILE A 67 -15.40 5.86 -20.86
C ILE A 67 -14.42 6.70 -20.03
N ARG A 68 -14.77 6.97 -18.77
CA ARG A 68 -13.90 7.68 -17.82
C ARG A 68 -12.87 6.71 -17.23
N ARG A 69 -11.61 7.16 -17.13
CA ARG A 69 -10.58 6.44 -16.37
C ARG A 69 -10.85 6.56 -14.87
N ALA A 70 -10.55 5.49 -14.13
CA ALA A 70 -10.58 5.48 -12.67
C ALA A 70 -9.63 6.55 -12.08
N MET A 71 -9.79 6.91 -10.80
CA MET A 71 -8.90 7.90 -10.17
C MET A 71 -7.55 7.28 -9.83
N PHE A 72 -6.51 8.11 -9.74
CA PHE A 72 -5.20 7.70 -9.24
C PHE A 72 -4.52 6.52 -9.98
N VAL A 73 -4.89 6.23 -11.24
CA VAL A 73 -4.28 5.14 -12.03
C VAL A 73 -2.77 5.25 -12.14
N ARG A 74 -2.21 6.46 -12.12
CA ARG A 74 -0.76 6.68 -12.11
C ARG A 74 -0.15 6.45 -10.73
N LEU A 75 -0.86 6.78 -9.65
CA LEU A 75 -0.35 6.70 -8.27
C LEU A 75 -0.01 5.25 -7.88
N ARG A 76 -0.80 4.28 -8.38
CA ARG A 76 -0.56 2.84 -8.14
C ARG A 76 0.62 2.23 -8.91
N LEU A 77 1.27 2.98 -9.80
CA LEU A 77 2.38 2.43 -10.59
C LEU A 77 3.63 2.29 -9.73
N ALA A 78 4.42 1.25 -10.00
CA ALA A 78 5.64 0.93 -9.24
C ALA A 78 6.62 2.11 -9.12
N ARG A 79 6.80 2.92 -10.16
CA ARG A 79 7.68 4.11 -10.14
C ARG A 79 7.26 5.20 -9.15
N HIS A 80 6.02 5.18 -8.68
CA HIS A 80 5.48 6.14 -7.72
C HIS A 80 5.46 5.60 -6.29
N MET A 81 5.90 4.36 -6.07
CA MET A 81 6.02 3.73 -4.75
C MET A 81 7.46 3.29 -4.51
N LYS A 82 8.01 3.61 -3.34
CA LYS A 82 9.30 3.15 -2.86
C LYS A 82 9.11 2.15 -1.75
N THR A 83 10.01 1.18 -1.67
CA THR A 83 10.05 0.18 -0.60
C THR A 83 11.38 0.29 0.10
N GLU A 84 11.36 0.37 1.42
CA GLU A 84 12.55 0.40 2.27
C GLU A 84 12.45 -0.75 3.27
N ALA A 85 13.54 -1.50 3.43
CA ALA A 85 13.57 -2.66 4.31
C ALA A 85 14.96 -2.87 4.91
N ASP A 86 14.99 -3.08 6.22
CA ASP A 86 16.15 -3.51 6.99
C ASP A 86 15.80 -4.76 7.82
N ALA A 87 16.61 -5.10 8.83
CA ALA A 87 16.36 -6.28 9.67
C ALA A 87 15.15 -6.14 10.61
N ASN A 88 14.59 -4.94 10.75
CA ASN A 88 13.55 -4.60 11.72
C ASN A 88 12.36 -3.85 11.09
N ILE A 89 12.54 -3.21 9.93
CA ILE A 89 11.49 -2.42 9.26
C ILE A 89 11.20 -2.93 7.85
N ALA A 90 9.94 -2.80 7.44
CA ALA A 90 9.47 -2.98 6.07
C ALA A 90 8.43 -1.89 5.77
N VAL A 91 8.80 -0.91 4.94
CA VAL A 91 8.00 0.29 4.72
C VAL A 91 7.75 0.48 3.23
N VAL A 92 6.55 0.97 2.90
CA VAL A 92 6.20 1.44 1.56
C VAL A 92 5.82 2.91 1.64
N THR A 93 6.50 3.75 0.87
CA THR A 93 6.24 5.19 0.77
C THR A 93 5.92 5.59 -0.67
N PHE A 94 5.27 6.73 -0.86
CA PHE A 94 5.14 7.31 -2.20
C PHE A 94 6.41 8.09 -2.59
N ALA A 95 6.74 8.11 -3.88
CA ALA A 95 7.93 8.76 -4.39
C ALA A 95 7.69 10.23 -4.78
N GLY A 96 8.52 11.15 -4.26
CA GLY A 96 8.55 12.56 -4.67
C GLY A 96 7.17 13.22 -4.61
N ASN A 97 6.78 13.92 -5.68
CA ASN A 97 5.50 14.62 -5.77
C ASN A 97 4.25 13.73 -5.59
N ALA A 98 4.39 12.40 -5.72
CA ALA A 98 3.29 11.48 -5.47
C ALA A 98 2.85 11.48 -3.99
N GLN A 99 3.75 11.81 -3.06
CA GLN A 99 3.43 11.92 -1.62
C GLN A 99 2.34 12.96 -1.36
N ARG A 100 2.42 14.13 -2.02
CA ARG A 100 1.42 15.20 -1.87
C ARG A 100 0.03 14.75 -2.31
N ILE A 101 -0.05 13.89 -3.33
CA ILE A 101 -1.30 13.37 -3.86
C ILE A 101 -1.89 12.31 -2.93
N ALA A 102 -1.04 11.52 -2.28
CA ALA A 102 -1.44 10.43 -1.41
C ALA A 102 -1.79 10.85 0.02
N LYS A 103 -1.68 12.14 0.36
CA LYS A 103 -2.07 12.67 1.66
C LYS A 103 -3.60 12.71 1.72
N VAL A 104 -4.19 11.74 2.40
CA VAL A 104 -5.62 11.58 2.66
C VAL A 104 -5.84 11.24 4.12
#